data_AF-A0A7S0ZRF2-F1
#
_entry.id   AF-A0A7S0ZRF2-F1
#
_cell.length_a   1.000
_cell.length_b   1.000
_cell.length_c   1.000
_cell.angle_alpha   90.00
_cell.angle_beta   90.00
_cell.angle_gamma   90.00
#
_symmetry.space_group_name_H-M   'P 1'
#
loop_
_entity.id
_entity.type
_entity.pdbx_description
1 polymer ?
#
loop_
_entity_poly.entity_id
_entity_poly.type
_entity_poly.pdbx_seq_one_letter_code
_entity_poly.pdbx_strand_id
1 'polypeptide(L)'
;MPLSSSVPELTQQIFDPRNMMCAVDVRQGRYFTAAVLFRGSVSPKEVDEQMANVVNKNSAHFFEWIPNNIKVGICNVPPKGLAMAAAFIGNSDAVKVMFTRVTDVYHAMFRRKAFLHWYTNEGMDEMEFTEAESNMNDLICEYTQDHGSPGGWEDEE
;
A
#
# COMPACT_ATOMS: atom_id res chain seq x y z
N MET A 1 17.27 -24.09 11.28
CA MET A 1 18.17 -22.93 11.43
C MET A 1 17.34 -21.69 11.22
N PRO A 2 17.30 -20.70 12.14
CA PRO A 2 16.71 -19.42 11.76
C PRO A 2 17.71 -18.74 10.82
N LEU A 3 17.26 -18.42 9.61
CA LEU A 3 17.99 -17.56 8.68
C LEU A 3 18.23 -16.22 9.40
N SER A 4 19.47 -15.96 9.78
CA SER A 4 19.87 -14.67 10.35
C SER A 4 19.86 -13.65 9.21
N SER A 5 18.75 -12.92 9.04
CA SER A 5 18.69 -11.80 8.10
C SER A 5 19.40 -10.58 8.70
N SER A 6 20.29 -9.99 7.93
CA SER A 6 20.97 -8.72 8.25
C SER A 6 20.10 -7.51 7.91
N VAL A 7 20.44 -6.32 8.44
CA VAL A 7 19.72 -5.08 8.12
C VAL A 7 19.70 -4.81 6.60
N PRO A 8 20.82 -4.92 5.84
CA PRO A 8 20.80 -4.72 4.39
C PRO A 8 19.90 -5.71 3.64
N GLU A 9 19.90 -6.98 4.05
CA GLU A 9 19.03 -8.00 3.44
C GLU A 9 17.55 -7.72 3.71
N LEU A 10 17.20 -7.36 4.95
CA LEU A 10 15.82 -7.00 5.29
C LEU A 10 15.37 -5.76 4.51
N THR A 11 16.21 -4.73 4.40
CA THR A 11 15.89 -3.52 3.64
C THR A 11 15.66 -3.83 2.16
N GLN A 12 16.46 -4.72 1.56
CA GLN A 12 16.21 -5.16 0.18
C GLN A 12 14.90 -5.95 0.04
N GLN A 13 14.64 -6.86 0.98
CA GLN A 13 13.43 -7.68 0.98
C GLN A 13 12.15 -6.87 1.15
N ILE A 14 12.18 -5.78 1.93
CA ILE A 14 11.04 -4.88 2.14
C ILE A 14 10.48 -4.31 0.83
N PHE A 15 11.35 -3.99 -0.13
CA PHE A 15 10.96 -3.41 -1.42
C PHE A 15 10.83 -4.46 -2.53
N ASP A 16 11.02 -5.74 -2.23
CA ASP A 16 10.82 -6.82 -3.19
C ASP A 16 9.31 -7.08 -3.38
N PRO A 17 8.77 -6.98 -4.61
CA PRO A 17 7.37 -7.24 -4.89
C PRO A 17 6.90 -8.62 -4.43
N ARG A 18 7.81 -9.61 -4.34
CA ARG A 18 7.50 -10.97 -3.88
C ARG A 18 7.12 -11.05 -2.40
N ASN A 19 7.50 -10.05 -1.61
CA ASN A 19 7.19 -9.99 -0.18
C ASN A 19 5.96 -9.13 0.13
N MET A 20 5.31 -8.55 -0.89
CA MET A 20 4.09 -7.77 -0.72
C MET A 20 2.92 -8.69 -0.40
N MET A 21 2.17 -8.33 0.65
CA MET A 21 0.98 -9.08 1.08
C MET A 21 -0.27 -8.70 0.27
N CYS A 22 -0.21 -7.61 -0.49
CA CYS A 22 -1.26 -7.22 -1.43
C CYS A 22 -0.86 -7.68 -2.84
N ALA A 23 -1.77 -8.34 -3.55
CA ALA A 23 -1.55 -8.86 -4.90
C ALA A 23 -1.61 -7.74 -5.95
N VAL A 24 -0.62 -6.85 -5.91
CA VAL A 24 -0.39 -5.70 -6.80
C VAL A 24 1.11 -5.58 -7.12
N ASP A 25 1.44 -5.14 -8.33
CA ASP A 25 2.82 -4.78 -8.67
C ASP A 25 3.09 -3.32 -8.31
N VAL A 26 3.67 -3.10 -7.14
CA VAL A 26 3.99 -1.76 -6.62
C VAL A 26 4.93 -0.94 -7.52
N ARG A 27 5.66 -1.59 -8.45
CA ARG A 27 6.54 -0.90 -9.41
C ARG A 27 5.77 -0.18 -10.51
N GLN A 28 4.51 -0.56 -10.73
CA GLN A 28 3.60 0.13 -11.65
C GLN A 28 2.98 1.39 -11.02
N GLY A 29 3.27 1.64 -9.75
CA GLY A 29 2.85 2.83 -9.03
C GLY A 29 4.02 3.56 -8.37
N ARG A 30 3.65 4.51 -7.53
CA ARG A 30 4.50 5.30 -6.65
C ARG A 30 3.93 5.25 -5.23
N TYR A 31 4.81 5.39 -4.25
CA TYR A 31 4.45 5.51 -2.85
C TYR A 31 4.18 6.98 -2.51
N PHE A 32 3.02 7.24 -1.92
CA PHE A 32 2.72 8.49 -1.22
C PHE A 32 3.59 8.57 0.03
N THR A 33 3.47 7.57 0.89
CA THR A 33 4.18 7.44 2.14
C THR A 33 4.48 5.98 2.43
N ALA A 34 5.50 5.74 3.25
CA ALA A 34 5.84 4.42 3.72
C ALA A 34 6.29 4.44 5.18
N ALA A 35 6.09 3.33 5.87
CA ALA A 35 6.63 3.09 7.19
C ALA A 35 7.33 1.73 7.24
N VAL A 36 8.50 1.70 7.89
CA VAL A 36 9.27 0.48 8.13
C VAL A 36 9.45 0.32 9.63
N LEU A 37 9.12 -0.87 10.15
CA LEU A 37 9.42 -1.22 11.54
C LEU A 37 10.42 -2.38 11.57
N PHE A 38 11.66 -2.08 11.94
CA PHE A 38 12.65 -3.09 12.26
C PHE A 38 12.44 -3.62 13.67
N ARG A 39 12.57 -4.94 13.84
CA ARG A 39 12.44 -5.63 15.13
C ARG A 39 13.64 -6.53 15.37
N GLY A 40 14.17 -6.52 16.59
CA GLY A 40 15.35 -7.29 17.01
C GLY A 40 16.52 -6.40 17.39
N SER A 41 17.68 -7.01 17.65
CA SER A 41 18.91 -6.27 17.95
C SER A 41 19.49 -5.70 16.64
N VAL A 42 19.14 -4.45 16.32
CA VAL A 42 19.57 -3.73 15.12
C VAL A 42 20.35 -2.49 15.50
N SER A 43 21.36 -2.15 14.70
CA SER A 43 22.10 -0.87 14.83
C SER A 43 21.28 0.25 14.22
N PRO A 44 20.86 1.29 14.97
CA PRO A 44 20.11 2.42 14.41
C PRO A 44 20.84 3.12 13.27
N LYS A 45 22.17 3.28 13.41
CA LYS A 45 23.02 3.86 12.38
C LYS A 45 22.97 3.07 11.06
N GLU A 46 23.04 1.74 11.15
CA GLU A 46 23.01 0.88 9.97
C GLU A 46 21.64 0.92 9.30
N VAL A 47 20.56 0.96 10.08
CA VAL A 47 19.19 1.12 9.58
C VAL A 47 19.05 2.43 8.81
N ASP A 48 19.50 3.55 9.39
CA ASP A 48 19.42 4.87 8.74
C ASP A 48 20.22 4.91 7.42
N GLU A 49 21.45 4.38 7.41
CA GLU A 49 22.29 4.29 6.21
C GLU A 49 21.65 3.42 5.11
N GLN A 50 21.14 2.24 5.46
CA GLN A 50 20.51 1.34 4.49
C GLN A 50 19.20 1.92 3.94
N MET A 51 18.38 2.53 4.78
CA MET A 51 17.12 3.16 4.37
C MET A 51 17.37 4.35 3.45
N ALA A 52 18.32 5.23 3.79
CA ALA A 52 18.70 6.35 2.93
C ALA A 52 19.18 5.87 1.55
N ASN A 53 20.00 4.82 1.51
CA ASN A 53 20.48 4.23 0.26
C ASN A 53 19.35 3.69 -0.61
N VAL A 54 18.37 3.01 -0.02
CA VAL A 54 17.26 2.40 -0.78
C VAL A 54 16.26 3.44 -1.25
N VAL A 55 15.97 4.46 -0.44
CA VAL A 55 15.13 5.59 -0.87
C VAL A 55 15.77 6.33 -2.02
N ASN A 56 17.07 6.64 -1.94
CA ASN A 56 17.79 7.33 -3.01
C ASN A 56 17.82 6.52 -4.31
N LYS A 57 18.00 5.19 -4.23
CA LYS A 57 17.99 4.31 -5.41
C LYS A 57 16.62 4.19 -6.05
N ASN A 58 15.55 4.31 -5.27
CA ASN A 58 14.18 4.11 -5.72
C ASN A 58 13.37 5.42 -5.74
N SER A 59 14.03 6.58 -5.79
CA SER A 59 13.37 7.90 -5.65
C SER A 59 12.25 8.11 -6.66
N ALA A 60 12.36 7.56 -7.88
CA ALA A 60 11.33 7.60 -8.91
C ALA A 60 10.02 6.87 -8.51
N HIS A 61 10.08 5.93 -7.57
CA HIS A 61 8.92 5.21 -7.02
C HIS A 61 8.27 5.94 -5.84
N PHE A 62 8.71 7.16 -5.51
CA PHE A 62 8.14 7.97 -4.45
C PHE A 62 7.65 9.30 -5.03
N PHE A 63 6.55 9.83 -4.50
CA PHE A 63 6.09 11.16 -4.88
C PHE A 63 7.02 12.23 -4.33
N GLU A 64 7.57 13.07 -5.21
CA GLU A 64 8.57 14.09 -4.87
C GLU A 64 8.00 15.25 -4.05
N TRP A 65 6.70 15.53 -4.19
CA TRP A 65 6.02 16.62 -3.50
C TRP A 65 5.73 16.30 -2.02
N ILE A 66 5.92 15.04 -1.59
CA ILE A 66 5.90 14.65 -0.18
C ILE A 66 7.35 14.48 0.29
N PRO A 67 7.97 15.50 0.91
CA PRO A 67 9.32 15.37 1.41
C PRO A 67 9.38 14.37 2.58
N ASN A 68 10.48 13.60 2.67
CA ASN A 68 10.72 12.66 3.78
C ASN A 68 9.55 11.70 4.04
N ASN A 69 8.98 11.15 2.98
CA ASN A 69 7.75 10.35 3.00
C ASN A 69 7.90 8.92 3.53
N ILE A 70 9.10 8.53 3.96
CA ILE A 70 9.32 7.28 4.66
C ILE A 70 9.66 7.51 6.14
N LYS A 71 9.04 6.75 7.03
CA LYS A 71 9.37 6.73 8.46
C LYS A 71 9.88 5.37 8.87
N VAL A 72 10.88 5.37 9.75
CA VAL A 72 11.54 4.15 10.20
C VAL A 72 11.44 4.08 11.72
N GLY A 73 10.99 2.94 12.22
CA GLY A 73 10.91 2.61 13.64
C GLY A 73 11.77 1.40 13.97
N ILE A 74 12.27 1.35 15.20
CA ILE A 74 13.06 0.24 15.73
C ILE A 74 12.44 -0.25 17.03
N CYS A 75 12.23 -1.56 17.13
CA CYS A 75 11.81 -2.24 18.34
C CYS A 75 12.84 -3.31 18.72
N ASN A 76 13.44 -3.18 19.90
CA ASN A 76 14.50 -4.11 20.34
C ASN A 76 13.99 -5.54 20.65
N VAL A 77 12.68 -5.78 20.59
CA VAL A 77 12.07 -7.09 20.86
C VAL A 77 11.70 -7.78 19.53
N PRO A 78 12.41 -8.85 19.14
CA PRO A 78 12.10 -9.58 17.91
C PRO A 78 10.79 -10.39 18.06
N PRO A 79 10.17 -10.77 16.94
CA PRO A 79 9.04 -11.71 16.95
C PRO A 79 9.49 -13.13 17.34
N LYS A 80 8.54 -13.96 17.80
CA LYS A 80 8.83 -15.35 18.21
C LYS A 80 9.41 -16.15 17.05
N GLY A 81 10.52 -16.84 17.30
CA GLY A 81 11.16 -17.74 16.32
C GLY A 81 12.11 -17.05 15.34
N LEU A 82 12.28 -15.73 15.41
CA LEU A 82 13.22 -14.97 14.57
C LEU A 82 14.18 -14.14 15.43
N ALA A 83 15.40 -13.95 14.96
CA ALA A 83 16.38 -13.07 15.60
C ALA A 83 16.15 -11.59 15.24
N MET A 84 15.66 -11.36 14.02
CA MET A 84 15.37 -10.04 13.46
C MET A 84 14.21 -10.16 12.46
N ALA A 85 13.46 -9.08 12.28
CA ALA A 85 12.44 -8.97 11.25
C ALA A 85 12.25 -7.50 10.85
N ALA A 86 11.65 -7.26 9.70
CA ALA A 86 11.16 -5.95 9.32
C ALA A 86 9.74 -6.05 8.78
N ALA A 87 8.91 -5.06 9.10
CA ALA A 87 7.56 -4.92 8.58
C ALA A 87 7.47 -3.63 7.77
N PHE A 88 6.83 -3.71 6.60
CA PHE A 88 6.64 -2.58 5.70
C PHE A 88 5.15 -2.27 5.56
N ILE A 89 4.82 -0.99 5.63
CA ILE A 89 3.50 -0.46 5.36
C ILE A 89 3.68 0.62 4.31
N GLY A 90 3.26 0.35 3.08
CA GLY A 90 3.32 1.29 1.97
C GLY A 90 1.93 1.80 1.62
N ASN A 91 1.76 3.12 1.56
CA ASN A 91 0.64 3.76 0.88
C ASN A 91 1.06 4.04 -0.56
N SER A 92 0.57 3.26 -1.51
CA SER A 92 0.91 3.37 -2.92
C SER A 92 -0.33 3.45 -3.78
N ASP A 93 -0.27 4.28 -4.83
CA ASP A 93 -1.31 4.36 -5.86
C ASP A 93 -1.47 3.06 -6.66
N ALA A 94 -0.55 2.09 -6.56
CA ALA A 94 -0.67 0.77 -7.18
C ALA A 94 -1.86 -0.03 -6.61
N VAL A 95 -2.37 0.35 -5.43
CA VAL A 95 -3.53 -0.30 -4.80
C VAL A 95 -4.79 -0.21 -5.67
N LYS A 96 -4.88 0.79 -6.57
CA LYS A 96 -5.99 0.93 -7.53
C LYS A 96 -6.25 -0.35 -8.34
N VAL A 97 -5.18 -1.08 -8.69
CA VAL A 97 -5.29 -2.33 -9.45
C VAL A 97 -6.06 -3.41 -8.69
N MET A 98 -5.89 -3.47 -7.36
CA MET A 98 -6.64 -4.39 -6.51
C MET A 98 -8.12 -4.03 -6.49
N PHE A 99 -8.43 -2.75 -6.31
CA PHE A 99 -9.82 -2.26 -6.34
C PHE A 99 -10.47 -2.49 -7.69
N THR A 100 -9.81 -2.16 -8.81
CA THR A 100 -10.33 -2.43 -10.16
C THR A 100 -10.69 -3.90 -10.33
N ARG A 101 -9.85 -4.84 -9.88
CA ARG A 101 -10.14 -6.28 -9.97
C ARG A 101 -11.39 -6.68 -9.18
N VAL A 102 -11.59 -6.11 -8.00
CA VAL A 102 -12.80 -6.36 -7.19
C VAL A 102 -14.03 -5.76 -7.88
N THR A 103 -13.93 -4.52 -8.37
CA THR A 103 -14.99 -3.83 -9.10
C THR A 103 -15.40 -4.58 -10.35
N ASP A 104 -14.46 -5.11 -11.14
CA ASP A 104 -14.76 -5.87 -12.36
C ASP A 104 -15.62 -7.12 -12.06
N VAL A 105 -15.24 -7.86 -11.01
CA VAL A 105 -15.98 -9.05 -10.59
C VAL A 105 -17.36 -8.65 -10.04
N TYR A 106 -17.41 -7.59 -9.22
CA TYR A 106 -18.66 -7.04 -8.70
C TYR A 106 -19.60 -6.64 -9.83
N HIS A 107 -19.14 -5.81 -10.76
CA HIS A 107 -19.89 -5.32 -11.91
C HIS A 107 -20.45 -6.48 -12.74
N ALA A 108 -19.63 -7.50 -13.02
CA ALA A 108 -20.05 -8.67 -13.77
C ALA A 108 -21.19 -9.47 -13.09
N MET A 109 -21.17 -9.54 -11.76
CA MET A 109 -22.21 -10.22 -10.96
C MET A 109 -23.46 -9.35 -10.84
N PHE A 110 -23.30 -8.07 -10.51
CA PHE A 110 -24.39 -7.14 -10.26
C PHE A 110 -25.20 -6.86 -11.54
N ARG A 111 -24.53 -6.73 -12.70
CA ARG A 111 -25.21 -6.60 -14.01
C ARG A 111 -26.16 -7.75 -14.33
N ARG A 112 -25.90 -8.95 -13.79
CA ARG A 112 -26.76 -10.14 -13.96
C ARG A 112 -27.76 -10.32 -12.82
N LYS A 113 -27.77 -9.41 -11.83
CA LYS A 113 -28.48 -9.53 -10.55
C LYS A 113 -28.23 -10.87 -9.86
N ALA A 114 -27.03 -11.43 -10.05
CA ALA A 114 -26.68 -12.74 -9.51
C ALA A 114 -26.59 -12.65 -7.98
N PHE A 115 -27.30 -13.53 -7.28
CA PHE A 115 -27.38 -13.58 -5.81
C PHE A 115 -27.93 -12.30 -5.12
N LEU A 116 -28.43 -11.31 -5.87
CA LEU A 116 -28.91 -10.04 -5.31
C LEU A 116 -30.04 -10.22 -4.29
N HIS A 117 -30.94 -11.18 -4.54
CA HIS A 117 -32.09 -11.46 -3.66
C HIS A 117 -31.70 -11.81 -2.22
N TRP A 118 -30.51 -12.37 -1.98
CA TRP A 118 -30.03 -12.65 -0.63
C TRP A 118 -29.84 -11.39 0.21
N TYR A 119 -29.58 -10.26 -0.44
CA TYR A 119 -29.36 -8.98 0.22
C TYR A 119 -30.66 -8.16 0.28
N THR A 120 -31.42 -8.11 -0.82
CA THR A 120 -32.67 -7.34 -0.86
C THR A 120 -33.75 -7.92 0.05
N ASN A 121 -33.76 -9.25 0.25
CA ASN A 121 -34.71 -9.88 1.18
C ASN A 121 -34.40 -9.57 2.65
N GLU A 122 -33.17 -9.16 2.96
CA GLU A 122 -32.75 -8.69 4.29
C GLU A 122 -32.97 -7.18 4.47
N GLY A 123 -33.51 -6.50 3.45
CA GLY A 123 -33.94 -5.10 3.52
C GLY A 123 -33.03 -4.09 2.81
N MET A 124 -31.99 -4.51 2.11
CA MET A 124 -31.16 -3.62 1.28
C MET A 124 -31.88 -3.18 0.00
N ASP A 125 -31.66 -1.94 -0.43
CA ASP A 125 -32.12 -1.45 -1.74
C ASP A 125 -31.08 -1.73 -2.84
N GLU A 126 -31.53 -2.02 -4.06
CA GLU A 126 -30.64 -2.19 -5.22
C GLU A 126 -29.84 -0.90 -5.52
N MET A 127 -30.35 0.28 -5.15
CA MET A 127 -29.62 1.53 -5.25
C MET A 127 -28.36 1.57 -4.37
N GLU A 128 -28.37 0.93 -3.20
CA GLU A 128 -27.20 0.88 -2.30
C GLU A 128 -26.00 0.17 -2.97
N PHE A 129 -26.28 -0.82 -3.83
CA PHE A 129 -25.28 -1.52 -4.62
C PHE A 129 -24.67 -0.61 -5.70
N THR A 130 -25.49 0.24 -6.32
CA THR A 130 -25.04 1.19 -7.33
C THR A 130 -24.20 2.30 -6.70
N GLU A 131 -24.60 2.78 -5.53
CA GLU A 131 -23.84 3.77 -4.75
C GLU A 131 -22.48 3.22 -4.32
N ALA A 132 -22.44 1.98 -3.81
CA ALA A 132 -21.18 1.34 -3.43
C ALA A 132 -20.23 1.16 -4.63
N GLU A 133 -20.77 0.80 -5.81
CA GLU A 133 -19.99 0.72 -7.05
C GLU A 133 -19.43 2.08 -7.47
N SER A 134 -20.26 3.14 -7.40
CA SER A 134 -19.85 4.51 -7.70
C SER A 134 -18.71 4.95 -6.78
N ASN A 135 -18.88 4.79 -5.46
CA ASN A 135 -17.86 5.17 -4.48
C ASN A 135 -16.53 4.43 -4.69
N MET A 136 -16.60 3.15 -5.10
CA MET A 136 -15.40 2.38 -5.42
C MET A 136 -14.71 2.90 -6.69
N ASN A 137 -15.47 3.28 -7.71
CA ASN A 137 -14.94 3.87 -8.93
C ASN A 137 -14.32 5.25 -8.69
N ASP A 138 -14.92 6.06 -7.82
CA ASP A 138 -14.39 7.35 -7.41
C ASP A 138 -13.04 7.17 -6.69
N LEU A 139 -12.94 6.21 -5.75
CA LEU A 139 -11.68 5.87 -5.08
C LEU A 139 -10.59 5.41 -6.07
N ILE A 140 -10.94 4.60 -7.07
CA ILE A 140 -10.00 4.19 -8.13
C ILE A 140 -9.55 5.41 -8.94
N CYS A 141 -10.47 6.33 -9.24
CA CYS A 141 -10.18 7.57 -9.94
C CYS A 141 -9.23 8.46 -9.14
N GLU A 142 -9.44 8.64 -7.83
CA GLU A 142 -8.54 9.41 -6.96
C GLU A 142 -7.10 8.89 -7.01
N TYR A 143 -6.90 7.56 -6.93
CA TYR A 143 -5.57 6.95 -7.07
C TYR A 143 -4.99 7.01 -8.50
N THR A 144 -5.81 7.32 -9.50
CA THR A 144 -5.39 7.44 -10.90
C THR A 144 -5.07 8.90 -11.26
N GLN A 145 -5.84 9.84 -10.71
CA GLN A 145 -5.78 11.27 -10.99
C GLN A 145 -4.62 11.98 -10.31
N ASP A 146 -3.82 11.25 -9.51
CA ASP A 146 -2.89 11.87 -8.59
C ASP A 146 -1.88 12.81 -9.27
N HIS A 147 -1.97 14.03 -8.77
CA HIS A 147 -1.71 15.27 -9.47
C HIS A 147 -0.21 15.53 -9.52
N GLY A 148 0.37 15.47 -10.71
CA GLY A 148 1.69 16.02 -10.99
C GLY A 148 1.70 17.55 -10.91
N SER A 149 1.42 18.16 -9.76
CA SER A 149 1.84 19.51 -9.35
C SER A 149 1.21 19.94 -8.03
N PRO A 150 1.94 20.67 -7.16
CA PRO A 150 1.45 21.21 -5.89
C PRO A 150 0.54 22.46 -6.07
N GLY A 151 -0.38 22.43 -7.04
CA GLY A 151 -1.21 23.59 -7.41
C GLY A 151 -2.69 23.30 -7.64
N GLY A 152 -3.18 22.09 -7.29
CA GLY A 152 -4.59 21.71 -7.50
C GLY A 152 -5.51 21.89 -6.29
N TRP A 153 -4.97 22.25 -5.13
CA TRP A 153 -5.77 22.66 -3.98
C TRP A 153 -5.98 24.17 -4.09
N GLU A 154 -6.90 24.60 -4.96
CA GLU A 154 -7.51 25.91 -4.76
C GLU A 154 -8.32 25.78 -3.46
N ASP A 155 -7.93 26.57 -2.47
CA ASP A 155 -8.67 26.74 -1.22
C ASP A 155 -10.12 27.12 -1.58
N GLU A 156 -11.07 26.25 -1.26
CA GLU A 156 -12.48 26.64 -1.23
C GLU A 156 -12.66 27.60 -0.03
N GLU A 157 -12.59 28.92 -0.30
CA GLU A 157 -13.16 29.97 0.55
C GLU A 157 -14.69 30.03 0.43
#